data_AF-A0A970DGX7-F1
#
_entry.id   AF-A0A970DGX7-F1
#
_cell.length_a   1.000
_cell.length_b   1.000
_cell.length_c   1.000
_cell.angle_alpha   90.00
_cell.angle_beta   90.00
_cell.angle_gamma   90.00
#
_symmetry.space_group_name_H-M   'P 1'
#
loop_
_entity.id
_entity.type
_entity.pdbx_description
1 polymer ?
#
loop_
_entity_poly.entity_id
_entity_poly.type
_entity_poly.pdbx_seq_one_letter_code
_entity_poly.pdbx_strand_id
1 'polypeptide(L)'
;MDNSVLKDYGIEPDDKVAIEIGETDISFLPPGMQEAFEGRPAREISITVNDEAIQWQSHSSAIEVFIPYELTNMDNKDKLSVWYDDGTTLVPVPSGRYDGSRGGMVFETRHLSKFAVGLYDKTFTDMTNFIWAKDAVEILASKGIIKGTSNTTFSPELDITRADFTILIVRMLGLTGDSEDNFVDVLPDKYYYSEIARAKEFGLVKGVGNNRFNPESKITRQEAAVMIERALTSLGKLTGSGNERILNPFNDKDDISDYAKFSMAILVENKLLLGTNINNLNPRHNILRAETAVLMHRVYNLLYTTGE
;
A
#
# COMPACT_ATOMS: atom_id res chain seq x y z
N MET A 1 11.62 -25.04 6.74
CA MET A 1 10.85 -24.04 5.99
C MET A 1 9.40 -24.51 6.03
N ASP A 2 8.46 -23.63 6.32
CA ASP A 2 7.05 -24.00 6.26
C ASP A 2 6.71 -24.30 4.79
N ASN A 3 6.41 -25.56 4.47
CA ASN A 3 6.10 -26.01 3.10
C ASN A 3 4.75 -25.46 2.58
N SER A 4 4.13 -24.47 3.24
CA SER A 4 2.81 -23.93 2.88
C SER A 4 2.75 -23.27 1.50
N VAL A 5 3.88 -22.85 0.94
CA VAL A 5 3.93 -22.11 -0.35
C VAL A 5 3.48 -22.96 -1.55
N LEU A 6 3.68 -24.29 -1.52
CA LEU A 6 3.44 -25.18 -2.66
C LEU A 6 2.44 -26.32 -2.39
N LYS A 7 1.86 -26.39 -1.19
CA LYS A 7 0.97 -27.49 -0.78
C LYS A 7 -0.26 -27.62 -1.69
N ASP A 8 -0.78 -26.51 -2.19
CA ASP A 8 -2.00 -26.49 -3.01
C ASP A 8 -1.76 -26.96 -4.46
N TYR A 9 -0.50 -27.20 -4.84
CA TYR A 9 -0.11 -27.58 -6.20
C TYR A 9 0.11 -29.08 -6.38
N GLY A 10 -0.24 -29.90 -5.38
CA GLY A 10 -0.14 -31.37 -5.48
C GLY A 10 1.29 -31.86 -5.66
N ILE A 11 2.28 -31.07 -5.20
CA ILE A 11 3.70 -31.41 -5.32
C ILE A 11 4.03 -32.50 -4.32
N GLU A 12 4.52 -33.62 -4.83
CA GLU A 12 4.96 -34.78 -4.06
C GLU A 12 6.44 -34.67 -3.67
N PRO A 13 6.91 -35.39 -2.63
CA PRO A 13 8.30 -35.29 -2.16
C PRO A 13 9.39 -35.59 -3.22
N ASP A 14 9.05 -36.36 -4.25
CA ASP A 14 9.99 -36.78 -5.30
C ASP A 14 9.96 -35.84 -6.53
N ASP A 15 9.05 -34.86 -6.56
CA ASP A 15 8.96 -33.89 -7.65
C ASP A 15 10.16 -32.94 -7.65
N LYS A 16 10.66 -32.63 -8.84
CA LYS A 16 11.70 -31.60 -9.02
C LYS A 16 11.04 -30.24 -9.17
N VAL A 17 11.26 -29.38 -8.18
CA VAL A 17 10.79 -27.99 -8.21
C VAL A 17 11.96 -27.05 -8.47
N ALA A 18 11.84 -26.16 -9.45
CA ALA A 18 12.79 -25.09 -9.70
C ALA A 18 12.07 -23.73 -9.78
N ILE A 19 12.67 -22.70 -9.18
CA ILE A 19 12.28 -21.30 -9.38
C ILE A 19 13.31 -20.67 -10.31
N GLU A 20 12.84 -20.07 -11.39
CA GLU A 20 13.69 -19.46 -12.40
C GLU A 20 13.47 -17.94 -12.41
N ILE A 21 14.57 -17.20 -12.55
CA ILE A 21 14.57 -15.75 -12.73
C ILE A 21 15.28 -15.46 -14.05
N GLY A 22 14.50 -15.27 -15.11
CA GLY A 22 14.98 -14.96 -16.46
C GLY A 22 15.05 -13.46 -16.71
N GLU A 23 15.93 -13.05 -17.64
CA GLU A 23 15.86 -11.71 -18.20
C GLU A 23 14.73 -11.61 -19.22
N THR A 24 14.04 -10.47 -19.23
CA THR A 24 13.01 -10.16 -20.22
C THR A 24 13.12 -8.69 -20.61
N ASP A 25 12.52 -8.31 -21.74
CA ASP A 25 12.43 -6.91 -22.15
C ASP A 25 11.13 -6.27 -21.65
N ILE A 26 10.95 -4.97 -21.93
CA ILE A 26 9.75 -4.22 -21.51
C ILE A 26 8.61 -4.25 -22.54
N SER A 27 8.67 -5.11 -23.56
CA SER A 27 7.64 -5.20 -24.61
C SER A 27 6.30 -5.73 -24.10
N PHE A 28 6.29 -6.39 -22.94
CA PHE A 28 5.06 -6.79 -22.26
C PHE A 28 4.33 -5.61 -21.60
N LEU A 29 4.96 -4.45 -21.44
CA LEU A 29 4.31 -3.27 -20.87
C LEU A 29 3.45 -2.56 -21.93
N PRO A 30 2.31 -1.94 -21.55
CA PRO A 30 1.47 -1.20 -22.47
C PRO A 30 2.23 -0.12 -23.26
N PRO A 31 1.95 0.05 -24.58
CA PRO A 31 2.56 1.10 -25.38
C PRO A 31 2.33 2.49 -24.77
N GLY A 32 3.41 3.29 -24.66
CA GLY A 32 3.38 4.64 -24.09
C GLY A 32 3.73 4.74 -22.61
N MET A 33 3.91 3.62 -21.89
CA MET A 33 4.44 3.62 -20.53
C MET A 33 5.90 3.15 -20.43
N GLN A 34 6.45 2.61 -21.52
CA GLN A 34 7.81 2.02 -21.57
C GLN A 34 8.92 3.01 -21.20
N GLU A 35 8.77 4.31 -21.48
CA GLU A 35 9.76 5.35 -21.15
C GLU A 35 10.14 5.36 -19.67
N ALA A 36 9.17 5.10 -18.77
CA ALA A 36 9.42 5.05 -17.33
C ALA A 36 10.28 3.84 -16.89
N PHE A 37 10.45 2.84 -17.75
CA PHE A 37 11.14 1.57 -17.48
C PHE A 37 12.41 1.39 -18.32
N GLU A 38 12.65 2.27 -19.29
CA GLU A 38 13.84 2.20 -20.14
C GLU A 38 15.13 2.27 -19.30
N GLY A 39 16.09 1.41 -19.66
CA GLY A 39 17.39 1.30 -18.98
C GLY A 39 17.34 0.62 -17.61
N ARG A 40 16.20 0.06 -17.20
CA ARG A 40 16.02 -0.62 -15.91
C ARG A 40 15.73 -2.11 -16.07
N PRO A 41 16.03 -2.95 -15.06
CA PRO A 41 15.81 -4.38 -15.15
C PRO A 41 14.34 -4.75 -15.34
N ALA A 42 14.09 -5.68 -16.25
CA ALA A 42 12.88 -6.48 -16.28
C ALA A 42 13.25 -7.96 -16.11
N ARG A 43 12.45 -8.69 -15.33
CA ARG A 43 12.67 -10.10 -14.99
C ARG A 43 11.39 -10.88 -15.16
N GLU A 44 11.50 -12.07 -15.74
CA GLU A 44 10.46 -13.08 -15.72
C GLU A 44 10.75 -14.03 -14.57
N ILE A 45 9.78 -14.20 -13.69
CA ILE A 45 9.87 -15.14 -12.57
C ILE A 45 8.89 -16.24 -12.87
N SER A 46 9.35 -17.48 -12.81
CA SER A 46 8.54 -18.66 -13.08
C SER A 46 8.91 -19.78 -12.10
N ILE A 47 8.02 -20.75 -12.01
CA ILE A 47 8.26 -21.98 -11.27
C ILE A 47 7.97 -23.16 -12.20
N THR A 48 8.82 -24.18 -12.13
CA THR A 48 8.62 -25.44 -12.85
C THR A 48 8.51 -26.59 -11.87
N VAL A 49 7.66 -27.56 -12.21
CA VAL A 49 7.54 -28.85 -11.53
C VAL A 49 7.79 -29.92 -12.58
N ASN A 50 8.84 -30.73 -12.39
CA ASN A 50 9.28 -31.73 -13.36
C ASN A 50 9.48 -31.12 -14.76
N ASP A 51 10.14 -29.95 -14.81
CA ASP A 51 10.43 -29.17 -16.02
C ASP A 51 9.19 -28.56 -16.73
N GLU A 52 8.00 -28.67 -16.14
CA GLU A 52 6.77 -28.02 -16.65
C GLU A 52 6.44 -26.76 -15.84
N ALA A 53 6.23 -25.63 -16.53
CA ALA A 53 5.88 -24.38 -15.90
C ALA A 53 4.47 -24.43 -15.27
N ILE A 54 4.34 -23.99 -14.02
CA ILE A 54 3.05 -23.87 -13.33
C ILE A 54 2.71 -22.41 -13.05
N GLN A 55 1.42 -22.09 -13.07
CA GLN A 55 0.91 -20.76 -12.68
C GLN A 55 0.76 -20.71 -11.16
N TRP A 56 1.85 -20.31 -10.50
CA TRP A 56 1.82 -20.16 -9.05
C TRP A 56 1.17 -18.85 -8.63
N GLN A 57 0.21 -18.97 -7.71
CA GLN A 57 -0.44 -17.87 -7.01
C GLN A 57 -0.77 -18.32 -5.59
N SER A 58 -0.53 -17.47 -4.60
CA SER A 58 -0.86 -17.74 -3.20
C SER A 58 -1.77 -16.69 -2.62
N HIS A 59 -2.78 -17.13 -1.86
CA HIS A 59 -3.69 -16.26 -1.14
C HIS A 59 -3.17 -15.89 0.27
N SER A 60 -2.30 -16.72 0.85
CA SER A 60 -1.83 -16.57 2.23
C SER A 60 -0.37 -16.14 2.35
N SER A 61 0.49 -16.50 1.39
CA SER A 61 1.94 -16.39 1.52
C SER A 61 2.52 -15.58 0.37
N ALA A 62 3.26 -14.52 0.68
CA ALA A 62 4.05 -13.80 -0.31
C ALA A 62 5.48 -14.36 -0.33
N ILE A 63 6.13 -14.28 -1.50
CA ILE A 63 7.58 -14.48 -1.63
C ILE A 63 8.26 -13.13 -1.79
N GLU A 64 9.46 -12.99 -1.22
CA GLU A 64 10.33 -11.84 -1.48
C GLU A 64 11.18 -12.11 -2.73
N VAL A 65 11.21 -11.15 -3.63
CA VAL A 65 12.06 -11.15 -4.81
C VAL A 65 13.09 -10.04 -4.68
N PHE A 66 14.33 -10.35 -5.02
CA PHE A 66 15.42 -9.39 -5.13
C PHE A 66 15.99 -9.37 -6.54
N ILE A 67 16.04 -8.19 -7.14
CA ILE A 67 16.62 -7.91 -8.46
C ILE A 67 17.82 -6.99 -8.25
N PRO A 68 19.06 -7.46 -8.42
CA PRO A 68 20.25 -6.61 -8.38
C PRO A 68 20.11 -5.44 -9.36
N TYR A 69 20.41 -4.24 -8.89
CA TYR A 69 20.31 -3.03 -9.71
C TYR A 69 21.20 -1.94 -9.14
N GLU A 70 22.07 -1.38 -9.98
CA GLU A 70 22.87 -0.21 -9.62
C GLU A 70 22.13 1.07 -10.03
N LEU A 71 21.97 2.00 -9.08
CA LEU A 71 21.33 3.29 -9.36
C LEU A 71 22.15 4.10 -10.36
N THR A 72 21.44 4.79 -11.24
CA THR A 72 21.99 5.81 -12.13
C THR A 72 21.76 7.22 -11.58
N ASN A 73 22.43 8.22 -12.15
CA ASN A 73 22.20 9.63 -11.78
C ASN A 73 20.78 10.14 -12.12
N MET A 74 20.03 9.38 -12.93
CA MET A 74 18.65 9.70 -13.31
C MET A 74 17.62 9.10 -12.34
N ASP A 75 18.06 8.25 -11.40
CA ASP A 75 17.15 7.58 -10.48
C ASP A 75 16.88 8.40 -9.22
N ASN A 76 15.63 8.33 -8.78
CA ASN A 76 15.25 8.64 -7.42
C ASN A 76 14.85 7.33 -6.74
N LYS A 77 15.68 6.87 -5.79
CA LYS A 77 15.50 5.58 -5.10
C LYS A 77 14.13 5.41 -4.43
N ASP A 78 13.54 6.50 -3.94
CA ASP A 78 12.26 6.46 -3.23
C ASP A 78 11.08 6.35 -4.21
N LYS A 79 11.29 6.79 -5.47
CA LYS A 79 10.30 6.74 -6.55
C LYS A 79 10.47 5.55 -7.50
N LEU A 80 11.55 4.77 -7.39
CA LEU A 80 11.69 3.50 -8.09
C LEU A 80 10.61 2.52 -7.62
N SER A 81 9.96 1.84 -8.55
CA SER A 81 8.80 0.98 -8.31
C SER A 81 8.89 -0.27 -9.17
N VAL A 82 8.16 -1.30 -8.79
CA VAL A 82 8.07 -2.56 -9.56
C VAL A 82 6.65 -2.67 -10.10
N TRP A 83 6.50 -3.09 -11.35
CA TRP A 83 5.21 -3.22 -12.01
C TRP A 83 5.13 -4.52 -12.80
N TYR A 84 3.92 -5.02 -12.99
CA TYR A 84 3.62 -6.16 -13.86
C TYR A 84 2.38 -5.85 -14.71
N ASP A 85 2.20 -6.58 -15.81
CA ASP A 85 0.96 -6.58 -16.57
C ASP A 85 0.10 -7.77 -16.13
N ASP A 86 -1.14 -7.52 -15.74
CA ASP A 86 -2.11 -8.57 -15.38
C ASP A 86 -2.88 -9.11 -16.60
N GLY A 87 -2.53 -8.66 -17.80
CA GLY A 87 -3.18 -8.98 -19.07
C GLY A 87 -4.27 -7.99 -19.48
N THR A 88 -4.63 -7.06 -18.59
CA THR A 88 -5.60 -5.98 -18.84
C THR A 88 -4.98 -4.60 -18.58
N THR A 89 -4.21 -4.47 -17.50
CA THR A 89 -3.62 -3.21 -17.06
C THR A 89 -2.23 -3.38 -16.47
N LEU A 90 -1.50 -2.28 -16.45
CA LEU A 90 -0.25 -2.19 -15.70
C LEU A 90 -0.55 -2.01 -14.19
N VAL A 91 -0.06 -2.92 -13.37
CA VAL A 91 -0.31 -2.97 -11.94
C VAL A 91 0.99 -2.74 -11.15
N PRO A 92 1.02 -1.76 -10.22
CA PRO A 92 2.17 -1.52 -9.37
C PRO A 92 2.24 -2.58 -8.28
N VAL A 93 3.46 -2.96 -7.91
CA VAL A 93 3.76 -3.77 -6.74
C VAL A 93 4.15 -2.81 -5.60
N PRO A 94 3.25 -2.54 -4.63
CA PRO A 94 3.45 -1.47 -3.65
C PRO A 94 4.67 -1.69 -2.76
N SER A 95 5.02 -2.94 -2.46
CA SER A 95 6.20 -3.31 -1.67
C SER A 95 7.54 -3.09 -2.41
N GLY A 96 7.48 -2.79 -3.71
CA GLY A 96 8.61 -2.55 -4.59
C GLY A 96 9.41 -1.31 -4.20
N ARG A 97 10.65 -1.51 -3.81
CA ARG A 97 11.55 -0.45 -3.32
C ARG A 97 13.01 -0.80 -3.56
N TYR A 98 13.86 0.22 -3.56
CA TYR A 98 15.30 0.02 -3.58
C TYR A 98 15.81 -0.30 -2.16
N ASP A 99 16.58 -1.38 -2.02
CA ASP A 99 17.29 -1.74 -0.80
C ASP A 99 18.76 -1.35 -0.96
N GLY A 100 19.16 -0.26 -0.29
CA GLY A 100 20.52 0.26 -0.37
C GLY A 100 21.56 -0.67 0.26
N SER A 101 21.17 -1.51 1.21
CA SER A 101 22.07 -2.47 1.87
C SER A 101 22.42 -3.65 0.96
N ARG A 102 21.48 -4.06 0.10
CA ARG A 102 21.64 -5.17 -0.85
C ARG A 102 22.07 -4.72 -2.25
N GLY A 103 21.89 -3.46 -2.61
CA GLY A 103 22.22 -2.93 -3.94
C GLY A 103 21.25 -3.43 -5.02
N GLY A 104 19.95 -3.25 -4.80
CA GLY A 104 18.95 -3.63 -5.80
C GLY A 104 17.51 -3.42 -5.37
N MET A 105 16.59 -3.79 -6.25
CA MET A 105 15.15 -3.72 -6.00
C MET A 105 14.68 -4.94 -5.24
N VAL A 106 13.85 -4.72 -4.22
CA VAL A 106 13.17 -5.78 -3.47
C VAL A 106 11.67 -5.55 -3.50
N PHE A 107 10.90 -6.63 -3.64
CA PHE A 107 9.44 -6.58 -3.59
C PHE A 107 8.87 -7.91 -3.11
N GLU A 108 7.63 -7.88 -2.64
CA GLU A 108 6.85 -9.05 -2.28
C GLU A 108 5.80 -9.31 -3.34
N THR A 109 5.69 -10.56 -3.80
CA THR A 109 4.64 -10.98 -4.74
C THR A 109 3.94 -12.26 -4.28
N ARG A 110 2.69 -12.39 -4.70
CA ARG A 110 1.83 -13.56 -4.50
C ARG A 110 1.54 -14.30 -5.79
N HIS A 111 2.14 -13.89 -6.91
CA HIS A 111 2.07 -14.56 -8.19
C HIS A 111 3.42 -14.47 -8.90
N LEU A 112 3.65 -15.36 -9.85
CA LEU A 112 4.83 -15.31 -10.71
C LEU A 112 4.44 -14.80 -12.09
N SER A 113 5.21 -13.84 -12.61
CA SER A 113 4.98 -13.20 -13.90
C SER A 113 6.24 -12.47 -14.36
N LYS A 114 6.10 -11.64 -15.40
CA LYS A 114 7.08 -10.62 -15.75
C LYS A 114 6.91 -9.40 -14.85
N PHE A 115 8.02 -8.87 -14.37
CA PHE A 115 8.10 -7.67 -13.56
C PHE A 115 9.12 -6.71 -14.16
N ALA A 116 8.82 -5.42 -14.15
CA ALA A 116 9.74 -4.37 -14.58
C ALA A 116 9.98 -3.36 -13.47
N VAL A 117 11.25 -2.98 -13.29
CA VAL A 117 11.64 -1.85 -12.45
C VAL A 117 11.45 -0.57 -13.25
N GLY A 118 10.74 0.40 -12.68
CA GLY A 118 10.45 1.67 -13.33
C GLY A 118 10.58 2.86 -12.40
N LEU A 119 10.92 4.02 -12.97
CA LEU A 119 10.83 5.31 -12.32
C LEU A 119 9.54 5.99 -12.77
N TYR A 120 8.46 5.77 -12.03
CA TYR A 120 7.18 6.43 -12.31
C TYR A 120 7.12 7.78 -11.59
N ASP A 121 7.84 8.79 -12.10
CA ASP A 121 7.93 10.11 -11.46
C ASP A 121 6.66 10.95 -11.68
N LYS A 122 5.68 10.78 -10.78
CA LYS A 122 4.41 11.49 -10.84
C LYS A 122 4.48 12.76 -9.98
N THR A 123 4.32 13.91 -10.63
CA THR A 123 4.28 15.23 -9.99
C THR A 123 2.92 15.91 -10.19
N PHE A 124 2.61 16.89 -9.33
CA PHE A 124 1.34 17.62 -9.35
C PHE A 124 1.57 19.13 -9.24
N THR A 125 0.80 19.91 -10.01
CA THR A 125 1.02 21.35 -10.18
C THR A 125 0.51 22.20 -9.01
N ASP A 126 -0.35 21.64 -8.16
CA ASP A 126 -1.05 22.31 -7.07
C ASP A 126 -0.41 22.09 -5.68
N MET A 127 0.83 21.61 -5.63
CA MET A 127 1.55 21.31 -4.39
C MET A 127 2.38 22.48 -3.83
N THR A 128 2.38 23.65 -4.48
CA THR A 128 3.23 24.80 -4.10
C THR A 128 2.99 25.27 -2.65
N ASN A 129 1.75 25.24 -2.17
CA ASN A 129 1.40 25.60 -0.78
C ASN A 129 1.45 24.39 0.18
N PHE A 130 1.81 23.21 -0.32
CA PHE A 130 1.79 21.93 0.38
C PHE A 130 3.13 21.21 0.28
N ILE A 131 4.24 21.95 0.25
CA ILE A 131 5.61 21.39 0.15
C ILE A 131 5.89 20.35 1.24
N TRP A 132 5.34 20.53 2.45
CA TRP A 132 5.45 19.58 3.56
C TRP A 132 4.83 18.20 3.27
N ALA A 133 3.91 18.10 2.29
CA ALA A 133 3.29 16.85 1.85
C ALA A 133 3.80 16.37 0.49
N LYS A 134 4.54 17.22 -0.25
CA LYS A 134 4.87 16.97 -1.66
C LYS A 134 5.60 15.64 -1.85
N ASP A 135 6.66 15.39 -1.11
CA ASP A 135 7.43 14.15 -1.24
C ASP A 135 6.58 12.92 -0.93
N ALA A 136 5.77 12.98 0.15
CA ALA A 136 4.86 11.89 0.51
C ALA A 136 3.84 11.60 -0.61
N VAL A 137 3.28 12.65 -1.23
CA VAL A 137 2.34 12.54 -2.34
C VAL A 137 3.02 11.90 -3.56
N GLU A 138 4.17 12.42 -3.97
CA GLU A 138 4.86 11.96 -5.18
C GLU A 138 5.40 10.53 -5.01
N ILE A 139 5.99 10.20 -3.85
CA ILE A 139 6.46 8.83 -3.55
C ILE A 139 5.29 7.85 -3.59
N LEU A 140 4.21 8.11 -2.84
CA LEU A 140 3.05 7.20 -2.84
C LEU A 140 2.39 7.09 -4.22
N ALA A 141 2.46 8.14 -5.05
CA ALA A 141 1.96 8.11 -6.42
C ALA A 141 2.85 7.26 -7.33
N SER A 142 4.18 7.34 -7.16
CA SER A 142 5.14 6.45 -7.83
C SER A 142 4.95 4.98 -7.45
N LYS A 143 4.51 4.69 -6.22
CA LYS A 143 4.11 3.34 -5.78
C LYS A 143 2.70 2.92 -6.20
N GLY A 144 1.97 3.81 -6.88
CA GLY A 144 0.59 3.58 -7.30
C GLY A 144 -0.44 3.49 -6.17
N ILE A 145 -0.06 3.88 -4.95
CA ILE A 145 -0.93 3.84 -3.76
C ILE A 145 -1.93 4.99 -3.82
N ILE A 146 -1.44 6.21 -4.06
CA ILE A 146 -2.26 7.42 -4.15
C ILE A 146 -2.34 7.92 -5.59
N LYS A 147 -3.50 8.45 -5.98
CA LYS A 147 -3.73 9.03 -7.31
C LYS A 147 -4.19 10.48 -7.16
N GLY A 148 -3.84 11.31 -8.14
CA GLY A 148 -4.39 12.66 -8.27
C GLY A 148 -5.88 12.64 -8.60
N THR A 149 -6.52 13.79 -8.46
CA THR A 149 -7.89 14.02 -8.95
C THR A 149 -7.93 14.24 -10.46
N SER A 150 -6.76 14.54 -11.06
CA SER A 150 -6.53 14.54 -12.49
C SER A 150 -5.11 14.06 -12.80
N ASN A 151 -4.72 14.07 -14.07
CA ASN A 151 -3.34 13.76 -14.49
C ASN A 151 -2.30 14.77 -13.96
N THR A 152 -2.68 15.98 -13.59
CA THR A 152 -1.76 17.05 -13.17
C THR A 152 -2.11 17.66 -11.81
N THR A 153 -3.26 17.30 -11.23
CA THR A 153 -3.82 17.91 -10.00
C THR A 153 -3.99 16.86 -8.90
N PHE A 154 -3.55 17.18 -7.69
CA PHE A 154 -3.70 16.31 -6.52
C PHE A 154 -4.91 16.67 -5.64
N SER A 155 -5.28 17.96 -5.61
CA SER A 155 -6.27 18.57 -4.73
C SER A 155 -5.96 18.38 -3.24
N PRO A 156 -4.79 18.84 -2.76
CA PRO A 156 -4.29 18.58 -1.40
C PRO A 156 -5.21 19.05 -0.26
N GLU A 157 -5.99 20.10 -0.49
CA GLU A 157 -6.87 20.77 0.47
C GLU A 157 -8.26 20.12 0.61
N LEU A 158 -8.60 19.13 -0.22
CA LEU A 158 -9.91 18.47 -0.12
C LEU A 158 -9.93 17.42 0.97
N ASP A 159 -11.05 17.32 1.68
CA ASP A 159 -11.34 16.20 2.56
C ASP A 159 -11.44 14.88 1.77
N ILE A 160 -10.82 13.82 2.28
CA ILE A 160 -10.92 12.48 1.68
C ILE A 160 -12.17 11.75 2.17
N THR A 161 -12.77 10.93 1.31
CA THR A 161 -13.89 10.06 1.70
C THR A 161 -13.38 8.81 2.44
N ARG A 162 -14.26 8.19 3.22
CA ARG A 162 -13.99 6.92 3.89
C ARG A 162 -13.68 5.79 2.91
N ALA A 163 -14.34 5.77 1.74
CA ALA A 163 -14.05 4.84 0.65
C ALA A 163 -12.65 5.06 0.07
N ASP A 164 -12.31 6.30 -0.30
CA ASP A 164 -11.00 6.62 -0.86
C ASP A 164 -9.87 6.26 0.12
N PHE A 165 -10.04 6.58 1.41
CA PHE A 165 -9.06 6.20 2.43
C PHE A 165 -8.87 4.68 2.54
N THR A 166 -9.96 3.90 2.41
CA THR A 166 -9.91 2.43 2.40
C THR A 166 -9.16 1.91 1.18
N ILE A 167 -9.41 2.49 0.00
CA ILE A 167 -8.69 2.15 -1.23
C ILE A 167 -7.18 2.36 -1.05
N LEU A 168 -6.75 3.43 -0.38
CA LEU A 168 -5.32 3.66 -0.11
C LEU A 168 -4.71 2.56 0.75
N ILE A 169 -5.41 2.08 1.78
CA ILE A 169 -4.94 0.97 2.63
C ILE A 169 -4.86 -0.31 1.80
N VAL A 170 -5.92 -0.66 1.07
CA VAL A 170 -5.98 -1.88 0.23
C VAL A 170 -4.86 -1.89 -0.81
N ARG A 171 -4.66 -0.76 -1.50
CA ARG A 171 -3.56 -0.61 -2.46
C ARG A 171 -2.20 -0.69 -1.80
N MET A 172 -1.99 -0.01 -0.67
CA MET A 172 -0.71 -0.06 0.04
C MET A 172 -0.32 -1.48 0.43
N LEU A 173 -1.29 -2.28 0.87
CA LEU A 173 -1.06 -3.66 1.28
C LEU A 173 -0.99 -4.66 0.12
N GLY A 174 -1.22 -4.20 -1.12
CA GLY A 174 -1.21 -5.06 -2.31
C GLY A 174 -2.22 -6.20 -2.21
N LEU A 175 -3.36 -5.98 -1.56
CA LEU A 175 -4.37 -7.02 -1.39
C LEU A 175 -5.05 -7.30 -2.72
N THR A 176 -5.15 -8.58 -3.06
CA THR A 176 -5.86 -9.11 -4.23
C THR A 176 -7.02 -10.01 -3.77
N GLY A 177 -7.92 -10.38 -4.68
CA GLY A 177 -9.09 -11.22 -4.39
C GLY A 177 -10.41 -10.64 -4.92
N ASP A 178 -11.37 -11.52 -5.17
CA ASP A 178 -12.62 -11.22 -5.89
C ASP A 178 -13.87 -11.33 -4.99
N SER A 179 -13.73 -11.03 -3.70
CA SER A 179 -14.85 -11.05 -2.77
C SER A 179 -15.96 -10.08 -3.21
N GLU A 180 -17.19 -10.57 -3.15
CA GLU A 180 -18.41 -9.77 -3.35
C GLU A 180 -19.15 -9.48 -2.03
N ASP A 181 -18.66 -9.99 -0.88
CA ASP A 181 -19.29 -9.70 0.40
C ASP A 181 -19.07 -8.24 0.79
N ASN A 182 -20.15 -7.46 0.84
CA ASN A 182 -20.08 -6.02 1.05
C ASN A 182 -21.08 -5.50 2.10
N PHE A 183 -21.00 -4.20 2.38
CA PHE A 183 -21.98 -3.50 3.20
C PHE A 183 -23.20 -3.11 2.36
N VAL A 184 -24.37 -2.97 2.99
CA VAL A 184 -25.65 -2.74 2.27
C VAL A 184 -25.70 -1.42 1.50
N ASP A 185 -24.81 -0.48 1.82
CA ASP A 185 -24.69 0.85 1.20
C ASP A 185 -23.49 0.98 0.25
N VAL A 186 -22.84 -0.14 -0.08
CA VAL A 186 -21.75 -0.21 -1.06
C VAL A 186 -22.27 -0.97 -2.28
N LEU A 187 -22.70 -0.22 -3.29
CA LEU A 187 -23.39 -0.76 -4.47
C LEU A 187 -22.41 -1.29 -5.53
N PRO A 188 -22.74 -2.38 -6.26
CA PRO A 188 -21.84 -3.01 -7.25
C PRO A 188 -21.33 -2.10 -8.38
N ASP A 189 -22.05 -1.03 -8.71
CA ASP A 189 -21.70 -0.08 -9.77
C ASP A 189 -20.70 1.01 -9.31
N LYS A 190 -20.32 1.01 -8.03
CA LYS A 190 -19.42 2.01 -7.46
C LYS A 190 -17.96 1.60 -7.65
N TYR A 191 -17.11 2.58 -7.98
CA TYR A 191 -15.67 2.37 -8.19
C TYR A 191 -14.92 1.81 -6.96
N TYR A 192 -15.49 1.93 -5.77
CA TYR A 192 -14.92 1.46 -4.51
C TYR A 192 -15.46 0.09 -4.07
N TYR A 193 -16.34 -0.53 -4.86
CA TYR A 193 -17.04 -1.76 -4.47
C TYR A 193 -16.05 -2.88 -4.13
N SER A 194 -15.18 -3.22 -5.08
CA SER A 194 -14.24 -4.33 -4.95
C SER A 194 -13.21 -4.09 -3.86
N GLU A 195 -12.67 -2.88 -3.74
CA GLU A 195 -11.70 -2.55 -2.69
C GLU A 195 -12.32 -2.60 -1.29
N ILE A 196 -13.57 -2.16 -1.10
CA ILE A 196 -14.23 -2.25 0.20
C ILE A 196 -14.58 -3.71 0.53
N ALA A 197 -15.05 -4.50 -0.43
CA ALA A 197 -15.31 -5.92 -0.24
C ALA A 197 -14.03 -6.67 0.20
N ARG A 198 -12.91 -6.37 -0.46
CA ARG A 198 -11.59 -6.90 -0.09
C ARG A 198 -11.15 -6.44 1.29
N ALA A 199 -11.30 -5.15 1.61
CA ALA A 199 -10.99 -4.65 2.95
C ALA A 199 -11.84 -5.32 4.04
N LYS A 200 -13.10 -5.67 3.73
CA LYS A 200 -14.01 -6.36 4.65
C LYS A 200 -13.61 -7.83 4.84
N GLU A 201 -13.31 -8.54 3.75
CA GLU A 201 -12.82 -9.93 3.76
C GLU A 201 -11.55 -10.09 4.61
N PHE A 202 -10.58 -9.18 4.44
CA PHE A 202 -9.35 -9.16 5.23
C PHE A 202 -9.53 -8.57 6.64
N GLY A 203 -10.76 -8.24 7.05
CA GLY A 203 -11.08 -7.75 8.39
C GLY A 203 -10.57 -6.35 8.72
N LEU A 204 -10.12 -5.58 7.72
CA LEU A 204 -9.58 -4.23 7.89
C LEU A 204 -10.66 -3.19 8.22
N VAL A 205 -11.90 -3.44 7.78
CA VAL A 205 -13.06 -2.58 8.03
C VAL A 205 -14.22 -3.34 8.66
N LYS A 206 -14.94 -2.71 9.59
CA LYS A 206 -16.09 -3.28 10.32
C LYS A 206 -17.42 -2.54 10.09
N GLY A 207 -17.40 -1.46 9.29
CA GLY A 207 -18.56 -0.59 9.10
C GLY A 207 -18.85 0.33 10.28
N VAL A 208 -20.03 0.96 10.24
CA VAL A 208 -20.54 1.93 11.23
C VAL A 208 -21.78 1.40 11.99
N GLY A 209 -22.10 0.11 11.84
CA GLY A 209 -23.29 -0.54 12.40
C GLY A 209 -24.36 -0.83 11.34
N ASN A 210 -25.31 -1.71 11.67
CA ASN A 210 -26.42 -2.12 10.78
C ASN A 210 -25.99 -2.55 9.37
N ASN A 211 -24.83 -3.22 9.27
CA ASN A 211 -24.18 -3.62 8.02
C ASN A 211 -23.95 -2.46 7.02
N ARG A 212 -23.69 -1.23 7.52
CA ARG A 212 -23.37 -0.04 6.70
C ARG A 212 -21.91 0.38 6.82
N PHE A 213 -21.40 1.04 5.80
CA PHE A 213 -20.02 1.54 5.73
C PHE A 213 -19.91 3.07 5.68
N ASN A 214 -20.89 3.77 5.11
CA ASN A 214 -20.86 5.19 4.77
C ASN A 214 -19.67 5.59 3.86
N PRO A 215 -19.56 5.01 2.64
CA PRO A 215 -18.38 5.18 1.78
C PRO A 215 -18.09 6.63 1.39
N GLU A 216 -19.12 7.43 1.12
CA GLU A 216 -19.00 8.79 0.59
C GLU A 216 -18.85 9.86 1.68
N SER A 217 -18.99 9.48 2.96
CA SER A 217 -18.74 10.39 4.08
C SER A 217 -17.27 10.77 4.17
N LYS A 218 -16.99 12.02 4.54
CA LYS A 218 -15.63 12.45 4.87
C LYS A 218 -15.16 11.76 6.14
N ILE A 219 -13.92 11.29 6.14
CA ILE A 219 -13.35 10.56 7.26
C ILE A 219 -12.63 11.53 8.20
N THR A 220 -12.89 11.40 9.50
CA THR A 220 -12.21 12.16 10.53
C THR A 220 -10.82 11.58 10.84
N ARG A 221 -9.93 12.38 11.42
CA ARG A 221 -8.59 11.93 11.79
C ARG A 221 -8.61 10.74 12.76
N GLN A 222 -9.55 10.71 13.72
CA GLN A 222 -9.68 9.59 14.65
C GLN A 222 -10.21 8.31 13.98
N GLU A 223 -11.07 8.43 12.96
CA GLU A 223 -11.55 7.27 12.20
C GLU A 223 -10.46 6.69 11.29
N ALA A 224 -9.67 7.57 10.66
CA ALA A 224 -8.47 7.19 9.92
C ALA A 224 -7.48 6.44 10.81
N ALA A 225 -7.25 6.93 12.04
CA ALA A 225 -6.40 6.28 13.03
C ALA A 225 -6.88 4.86 13.39
N VAL A 226 -8.19 4.69 13.62
CA VAL A 226 -8.80 3.38 13.90
C VAL A 226 -8.65 2.41 12.73
N MET A 227 -8.76 2.88 11.49
CA MET A 227 -8.59 2.03 10.31
C MET A 227 -7.14 1.59 10.11
N ILE A 228 -6.18 2.50 10.28
CA ILE A 228 -4.75 2.18 10.21
C ILE A 228 -4.35 1.24 11.34
N GLU A 229 -4.79 1.50 12.57
CA GLU A 229 -4.49 0.65 13.71
C GLU A 229 -4.92 -0.79 13.44
N ARG A 230 -6.17 -1.01 13.00
CA ARG A 230 -6.65 -2.36 12.68
C ARG A 230 -5.82 -3.04 11.60
N ALA A 231 -5.48 -2.32 10.52
CA ALA A 231 -4.70 -2.87 9.43
C ALA A 231 -3.28 -3.25 9.86
N LEU A 232 -2.64 -2.44 10.71
CA LEU A 232 -1.29 -2.74 11.19
C LEU A 232 -1.30 -3.81 12.29
N THR A 233 -2.34 -3.87 13.12
CA THR A 233 -2.56 -4.94 14.10
C THR A 233 -2.73 -6.29 13.39
N SER A 234 -3.52 -6.37 12.31
CA SER A 234 -3.69 -7.63 11.57
C SER A 234 -2.40 -8.14 10.92
N LEU A 235 -1.43 -7.25 10.69
CA LEU A 235 -0.12 -7.57 10.13
C LEU A 235 0.95 -7.78 11.21
N GLY A 236 0.63 -7.60 12.50
CA GLY A 236 1.59 -7.66 13.59
C GLY A 236 2.67 -6.58 13.52
N LYS A 237 2.39 -5.43 12.90
CA LYS A 237 3.36 -4.36 12.62
C LYS A 237 3.38 -3.25 13.67
N LEU A 238 2.37 -3.17 14.53
CA LEU A 238 2.38 -2.23 15.65
C LEU A 238 3.21 -2.77 16.81
N THR A 239 3.97 -1.88 17.43
CA THR A 239 4.69 -2.15 18.68
C THR A 239 4.20 -1.21 19.78
N GLY A 240 4.42 -1.57 21.04
CA GLY A 240 4.03 -0.73 22.17
C GLY A 240 2.71 -1.14 22.81
N SER A 241 2.27 -0.33 23.76
CA SER A 241 1.17 -0.69 24.68
C SER A 241 -0.15 0.06 24.37
N GLY A 242 -0.10 1.13 23.57
CA GLY A 242 -1.24 2.00 23.35
C GLY A 242 -1.68 2.72 24.62
N ASN A 243 -0.75 2.98 25.55
CA ASN A 243 -1.05 3.65 26.81
C ASN A 243 -1.50 5.09 26.57
N GLU A 244 -2.77 5.36 26.86
CA GLU A 244 -3.44 6.65 26.62
C GLU A 244 -2.75 7.85 27.29
N ARG A 245 -1.88 7.64 28.30
CA ARG A 245 -1.07 8.73 28.89
C ARG A 245 -0.21 9.45 27.87
N ILE A 246 0.15 8.79 26.76
CA ILE A 246 0.89 9.43 25.66
C ILE A 246 0.10 10.58 25.01
N LEU A 247 -1.22 10.61 25.21
CA LEU A 247 -2.11 11.65 24.70
C LEU A 247 -2.15 12.90 25.60
N ASN A 248 -1.64 12.83 26.84
CA ASN A 248 -1.66 13.94 27.80
C ASN A 248 -1.04 15.26 27.30
N PRO A 249 0.02 15.24 26.46
CA PRO A 249 0.59 16.47 25.92
C PRO A 249 -0.29 17.21 24.90
N PHE A 250 -1.33 16.57 24.36
CA PHE A 250 -2.19 17.21 23.34
C PHE A 250 -3.36 17.93 24.00
N ASN A 251 -3.61 19.17 23.57
CA ASN A 251 -4.60 20.03 24.23
C ASN A 251 -6.05 19.53 24.01
N ASP A 252 -6.29 18.84 22.91
CA ASP A 252 -7.59 18.34 22.47
C ASP A 252 -7.78 16.84 22.72
N LYS A 253 -6.99 16.25 23.62
CA LYS A 253 -7.10 14.83 23.99
C LYS A 253 -8.50 14.44 24.46
N ASP A 254 -9.22 15.37 25.09
CA ASP A 254 -10.56 15.14 25.65
C ASP A 254 -11.65 15.18 24.55
N ASP A 255 -11.32 15.62 23.33
CA ASP A 255 -12.20 15.52 22.17
C ASP A 255 -12.17 14.14 21.49
N ILE A 256 -11.17 13.31 21.82
CA ILE A 256 -11.02 11.96 21.26
C ILE A 256 -12.17 11.08 21.78
N SER A 257 -12.91 10.49 20.84
CA SER A 257 -13.97 9.55 21.19
C SER A 257 -13.41 8.28 21.82
N ASP A 258 -14.11 7.71 22.80
CA ASP A 258 -13.61 6.54 23.56
C ASP A 258 -13.17 5.38 22.67
N TYR A 259 -13.91 5.10 21.60
CA TYR A 259 -13.58 4.03 20.65
C TYR A 259 -12.26 4.24 19.90
N ALA A 260 -11.74 5.47 19.86
CA ALA A 260 -10.56 5.85 19.11
C ALA A 260 -9.34 6.11 20.01
N LYS A 261 -9.48 6.17 21.34
CA LYS A 261 -8.39 6.51 22.27
C LYS A 261 -7.18 5.59 22.11
N PHE A 262 -7.41 4.27 22.11
CA PHE A 262 -6.36 3.29 21.89
C PHE A 262 -5.67 3.49 20.53
N SER A 263 -6.45 3.58 19.45
CA SER A 263 -5.90 3.72 18.09
C SER A 263 -5.12 5.03 17.91
N MET A 264 -5.59 6.13 18.49
CA MET A 264 -4.85 7.40 18.50
C MET A 264 -3.55 7.27 19.30
N ALA A 265 -3.59 6.66 20.49
CA ALA A 265 -2.43 6.49 21.36
C ALA A 265 -1.35 5.62 20.70
N ILE A 266 -1.70 4.45 20.16
CA ILE A 266 -0.74 3.53 19.55
C ILE A 266 -0.11 4.12 18.27
N LEU A 267 -0.86 4.90 17.49
CA LEU A 267 -0.31 5.59 16.31
C LEU A 267 0.61 6.76 16.69
N VAL A 268 0.34 7.47 17.79
CA VAL A 268 1.27 8.47 18.35
C VAL A 268 2.54 7.78 18.86
N GLU A 269 2.40 6.66 19.57
CA GLU A 269 3.52 5.87 20.11
C GLU A 269 4.47 5.39 19.01
N ASN A 270 3.91 4.90 17.90
CA ASN A 270 4.67 4.47 16.71
C ASN A 270 5.04 5.65 15.78
N LYS A 271 4.81 6.91 16.19
CA LYS A 271 5.13 8.14 15.42
C LYS A 271 4.46 8.22 14.04
N LEU A 272 3.35 7.50 13.84
CA LEU A 272 2.56 7.52 12.62
C LEU A 272 1.63 8.74 12.60
N LEU A 273 1.01 9.03 13.74
CA LEU A 273 0.16 10.20 13.95
C LEU A 273 0.90 11.24 14.77
N LEU A 274 1.05 12.44 14.21
CA LEU A 274 1.69 13.57 14.87
C LEU A 274 0.66 14.68 15.11
N GLY A 275 0.84 15.42 16.20
CA GLY A 275 0.08 16.64 16.45
C GLY A 275 0.57 17.82 15.61
N THR A 276 -0.21 18.89 15.62
CA THR A 276 0.12 20.18 14.99
C THR A 276 1.21 20.92 15.77
N ASN A 277 1.69 22.04 15.24
CA ASN A 277 2.62 22.96 15.92
C ASN A 277 2.07 23.53 17.25
N ILE A 278 0.74 23.60 17.40
CA ILE A 278 0.07 23.97 18.65
C ILE A 278 -0.29 22.77 19.55
N ASN A 279 0.26 21.57 19.30
CA ASN A 279 -0.02 20.34 20.06
C ASN A 279 -1.49 19.88 20.06
N ASN A 280 -2.18 19.99 18.92
CA ASN A 280 -3.50 19.38 18.74
C ASN A 280 -3.41 18.14 17.84
N LEU A 281 -4.24 17.13 18.10
CA LEU A 281 -4.41 15.96 17.23
C LEU A 281 -5.55 16.14 16.22
N ASN A 282 -6.44 17.09 16.46
CA ASN A 282 -7.66 17.41 15.72
C ASN A 282 -8.55 16.16 15.46
N PRO A 283 -8.92 15.37 16.49
CA PRO A 283 -9.49 14.04 16.31
C PRO A 283 -10.80 14.03 15.52
N ARG A 284 -11.63 15.08 15.66
CA ARG A 284 -12.94 15.21 15.01
C ARG A 284 -12.89 15.93 13.66
N HIS A 285 -11.74 16.47 13.25
CA HIS A 285 -11.61 17.16 11.97
C HIS A 285 -11.52 16.14 10.84
N ASN A 286 -12.13 16.45 9.69
CA ASN A 286 -11.94 15.67 8.48
C ASN A 286 -10.48 15.74 8.04
N ILE A 287 -9.90 14.62 7.65
CA ILE A 287 -8.51 14.60 7.21
C ILE A 287 -8.42 15.05 5.75
N LEU A 288 -7.48 15.97 5.47
CA LEU A 288 -7.23 16.44 4.12
C LEU A 288 -6.47 15.38 3.30
N ARG A 289 -6.53 15.47 1.97
CA ARG A 289 -5.75 14.61 1.07
C ARG A 289 -4.24 14.75 1.30
N ALA A 290 -3.73 15.96 1.54
CA ALA A 290 -2.32 16.18 1.86
C ALA A 290 -1.91 15.53 3.20
N GLU A 291 -2.74 15.67 4.23
CA GLU A 291 -2.50 15.05 5.54
C GLU A 291 -2.56 13.52 5.46
N THR A 292 -3.50 13.01 4.67
CA THR A 292 -3.64 11.58 4.37
C THR A 292 -2.39 11.05 3.70
N ALA A 293 -1.84 11.73 2.70
CA ALA A 293 -0.62 11.31 2.03
C ALA A 293 0.56 11.20 3.02
N VAL A 294 0.73 12.18 3.90
CA VAL A 294 1.80 12.16 4.91
C VAL A 294 1.60 11.03 5.93
N LEU A 295 0.36 10.82 6.40
CA LEU A 295 0.04 9.71 7.30
C LEU A 295 0.31 8.36 6.63
N MET A 296 -0.18 8.17 5.41
CA MET A 296 0.02 6.95 4.63
C MET A 296 1.49 6.72 4.28
N HIS A 297 2.29 7.76 4.03
CA HIS A 297 3.71 7.61 3.78
C HIS A 297 4.47 7.11 5.01
N ARG A 298 4.09 7.53 6.23
CA ARG A 298 4.66 6.97 7.46
C ARG A 298 4.29 5.50 7.64
N VAL A 299 3.04 5.15 7.33
CA VAL A 299 2.58 3.75 7.35
C VAL A 299 3.37 2.92 6.34
N TYR A 300 3.55 3.42 5.11
CA TYR A 300 4.37 2.79 4.08
C TYR A 300 5.80 2.52 4.56
N ASN A 301 6.43 3.52 5.20
CA ASN A 301 7.79 3.39 5.73
C ASN A 301 7.86 2.36 6.87
N LEU A 302 6.87 2.32 7.76
CA LEU A 302 6.79 1.27 8.79
C LEU A 302 6.66 -0.14 8.17
N LEU A 303 5.91 -0.26 7.08
CA LEU A 303 5.70 -1.56 6.44
C LEU A 303 6.93 -2.04 5.68
N TYR A 304 7.62 -1.13 4.98
CA TYR A 304 8.56 -1.50 3.94
C TYR A 304 9.98 -0.94 4.13
N THR A 305 10.21 0.10 4.93
CA THR A 305 11.54 0.75 5.01
C THR A 305 12.20 0.65 6.38
N THR A 306 11.51 0.20 7.43
CA THR A 306 12.15 0.03 8.75
C THR A 306 13.04 -1.22 8.74
N GLY A 307 14.34 -0.99 8.54
CA GLY A 307 15.40 -1.98 8.40
C GLY A 307 16.75 -1.37 7.99
N GLU A 308 16.77 -0.10 7.56
CA GLU A 308 17.97 0.74 7.44
C GLU A 308 18.39 1.39 8.77
#